data_AF-A0A3D3P622-F1
#
_entry.id   AF-A0A3D3P622-F1
#
_cell.length_a   1.000
_cell.length_b   1.000
_cell.length_c   1.000
_cell.angle_alpha   90.00
_cell.angle_beta   90.00
_cell.angle_gamma   90.00
#
_symmetry.space_group_name_H-M   'P 1'
#
loop_
_entity.id
_entity.type
_entity.pdbx_description
1 polymer ?
#
loop_
_entity_poly.entity_id
_entity_poly.type
_entity_poly.pdbx_seq_one_letter_code
_entity_poly.pdbx_strand_id
1 'polypeptide(L)' 'YYQEHDLPRHPLEEQGFLTMGDWHSTRKPNAGETAEDTRFGGTKYECGLHQDSGQIDYQI' A
#
# COMPACT_ATOMS: atom_id res chain seq x y z
N TYR A 1 12.14 6.86 -13.40
CA TYR A 1 10.74 6.99 -13.84
C TYR A 1 10.03 8.25 -13.31
N TYR A 2 9.46 8.31 -12.10
CA TYR A 2 8.69 9.51 -11.67
C TYR A 2 9.47 10.84 -11.77
N GLN A 3 10.69 10.89 -11.23
CA GLN A 3 11.56 12.07 -11.32
C GLN A 3 12.07 12.35 -12.74
N GLU A 4 12.20 11.31 -13.55
CA GLU A 4 12.72 11.39 -14.91
C GLU A 4 11.66 11.89 -15.91
N HIS A 5 10.38 11.63 -15.61
CA HIS A 5 9.23 12.02 -16.42
C HIS A 5 8.37 13.11 -15.78
N ASP A 6 8.85 13.74 -14.71
CA ASP A 6 8.16 14.79 -13.97
C ASP A 6 6.70 14.44 -13.63
N LEU A 7 6.48 13.18 -13.23
CA LEU A 7 5.15 12.70 -12.88
C LEU A 7 4.80 13.11 -11.45
N PRO A 8 3.58 13.63 -11.23
CA PRO A 8 3.15 14.01 -9.89
C PRO A 8 3.09 12.78 -8.99
N ARG A 9 3.57 12.93 -7.76
CA ARG A 9 3.40 11.92 -6.71
C ARG A 9 2.04 12.04 -6.06
N HIS A 10 1.64 10.98 -5.35
CA HIS A 10 0.34 10.98 -4.69
C HIS A 10 0.34 11.95 -3.49
N PRO A 11 -0.69 12.81 -3.30
CA PRO A 11 -0.70 13.79 -2.21
C PRO A 11 -0.59 13.21 -0.80
N LEU A 12 -1.01 11.96 -0.60
CA LEU A 12 -0.87 11.26 0.68
C LEU A 12 0.59 10.92 1.03
N GLU A 13 1.48 10.85 0.04
CA GLU A 13 2.92 10.66 0.27
C GLU A 13 3.47 11.86 1.07
N GLU A 14 3.11 13.09 0.68
CA GLU A 14 3.49 14.32 1.40
C GLU A 14 2.88 14.39 2.81
N GLN A 15 1.76 13.71 3.03
CA GLN A 15 1.11 13.61 4.34
C GLN A 15 1.76 12.56 5.25
N GLY A 16 2.78 11.85 4.79
CA GLY A 16 3.54 10.87 5.57
C GLY A 16 2.97 9.45 5.52
N PHE A 17 2.13 9.12 4.54
CA PHE A 17 1.77 7.72 4.28
C PHE A 17 2.90 7.01 3.55
N LEU A 18 3.41 5.91 4.13
CA LEU A 18 4.45 5.08 3.51
C LEU A 18 3.89 4.09 2.48
N THR A 19 2.62 3.70 2.64
CA THR A 19 1.92 2.78 1.74
C THR A 19 0.53 3.33 1.43
N MET A 20 -0.02 2.93 0.28
CA MET A 20 -1.35 3.30 -0.18
C MET A 20 -2.14 2.04 -0.49
N GLY A 21 -3.29 1.89 0.16
CA GLY A 21 -4.28 0.84 -0.11
C GLY A 21 -5.66 1.34 0.30
N ASP A 22 -6.57 0.42 0.68
CA ASP A 22 -7.92 0.84 1.10
C ASP A 22 -7.89 1.73 2.34
N TRP A 23 -8.79 2.71 2.38
CA TRP A 23 -8.83 3.71 3.45
C TRP A 23 -9.00 3.09 4.85
N HIS A 24 -9.79 2.02 4.95
CA HIS A 24 -10.13 1.34 6.21
C HIS A 24 -9.05 0.34 6.66
N SER A 25 -8.01 0.11 5.86
CA SER A 25 -6.93 -0.84 6.14
C SER A 25 -5.53 -0.23 6.06
N THR A 26 -5.44 1.08 5.85
CA THR A 26 -4.17 1.82 5.73
C THR A 26 -4.15 2.99 6.70
N ARG A 27 -3.04 3.18 7.42
CA ARG A 27 -2.84 4.32 8.31
C ARG A 27 -1.44 4.92 8.14
N LYS A 28 -1.19 6.06 8.77
CA LYS A 28 0.17 6.60 8.88
C LYS A 28 0.99 5.73 9.84
N PRO A 29 2.31 5.62 9.63
CA PRO A 29 3.21 4.96 10.56
C PRO A 29 3.38 5.82 11.82
N ASN A 30 3.51 5.15 12.96
CA ASN A 30 4.02 5.73 14.19
C ASN A 30 5.56 5.61 14.22
N ALA A 31 6.19 6.31 15.16
CA ALA A 31 7.65 6.26 15.30
C ALA A 31 8.13 4.82 15.57
N GLY A 32 8.96 4.29 14.68
CA GLY A 32 9.54 2.95 14.76
C GLY A 32 8.76 1.84 14.05
N GLU A 33 7.61 2.15 13.45
CA GLU A 33 6.84 1.20 12.63
C GLU A 33 7.33 1.21 11.18
N THR A 34 7.25 0.05 10.52
CA THR A 34 7.61 -0.09 9.11
C THR A 34 6.43 0.19 8.18
N ALA A 35 6.69 0.24 6.87
CA ALA A 35 5.65 0.40 5.85
C ALA A 35 4.62 -0.74 5.93
N GLU A 36 5.06 -1.95 6.23
CA GLU A 36 4.24 -3.15 6.38
C GLU A 36 3.27 -3.03 7.56
N ASP A 37 3.73 -2.51 8.70
CA ASP A 37 2.94 -2.35 9.92
C ASP A 37 1.76 -1.39 9.75
N THR A 38 1.84 -0.52 8.74
CA THR A 38 0.77 0.43 8.41
C THR A 38 -0.42 -0.20 7.66
N ARG A 39 -0.28 -1.45 7.19
CA ARG A 39 -1.29 -2.18 6.43
C ARG A 39 -1.96 -3.24 7.31
N PHE A 40 -3.29 -3.34 7.23
CA PHE A 40 -4.10 -4.32 7.97
C PHE A 40 -3.74 -4.44 9.48
N GLY A 41 -3.37 -3.32 10.10
CA GLY A 41 -2.96 -3.27 11.52
C GLY A 41 -1.73 -4.13 11.84
N GLY A 42 -0.82 -4.35 10.90
CA GLY A 42 0.39 -5.17 11.06
C GLY A 42 0.15 -6.68 11.00
N THR A 43 -1.07 -7.13 10.71
CA THR A 43 -1.39 -8.59 10.68
C THR A 43 -1.01 -9.23 9.36
N LYS A 44 -1.13 -8.49 8.25
CA LYS A 44 -0.85 -8.99 6.89
C LYS A 44 -0.34 -7.86 6.02
N TYR A 45 0.71 -8.13 5.25
CA TYR A 45 1.25 -7.19 4.27
C TYR A 45 0.74 -7.46 2.86
N GLU A 46 0.71 -8.74 2.46
CA GLU A 46 0.22 -9.14 1.14
C GLU A 46 -1.30 -9.06 1.04
N CYS A 47 -1.76 -8.30 0.05
CA CYS A 47 -3.14 -8.35 -0.40
C CYS A 47 -3.39 -9.65 -1.18
N GLY A 48 -4.65 -10.08 -1.26
CA GLY A 48 -5.06 -11.23 -2.08
C GLY A 48 -4.67 -11.13 -3.56
N LEU A 49 -4.33 -9.94 -4.06
CA LEU A 49 -3.77 -9.73 -5.41
C LEU A 49 -2.45 -10.46 -5.66
N HIS A 50 -1.65 -10.70 -4.62
CA HIS A 50 -0.37 -11.39 -4.74
C HIS A 50 -0.44 -12.84 -4.24
N GLN A 51 -1.62 -13.30 -3.84
CA GLN A 51 -1.83 -14.65 -3.33
C GLN A 51 -2.52 -15.48 -4.41
N ASP A 52 -2.02 -16.70 -4.62
CA ASP A 52 -2.72 -17.65 -5.47
C ASP A 52 -4.06 -17.99 -4.81
N SER A 53 -5.14 -17.52 -5.41
CA SER A 53 -6.49 -17.71 -4.90
C SER A 53 -7.01 -19.13 -5.16
N GLY A 54 -6.30 -19.93 -5.97
CA GLY A 54 -6.78 -21.23 -6.45
C GLY A 54 -8.06 -21.14 -7.28
N GLN A 55 -8.49 -19.92 -7.63
CA GLN A 55 -9.63 -19.62 -8.48
C GLN A 55 -9.11 -19.01 -9.78
N ILE A 56 -9.78 -19.34 -10.89
CA ILE A 56 -9.51 -18.70 -12.17
C ILE A 56 -9.98 -17.25 -12.03
N ASP A 57 -9.03 -16.36 -11.76
CA ASP A 57 -9.31 -14.94 -11.60
C ASP A 57 -9.46 -14.33 -13.00
N TYR A 58 -10.68 -13.94 -13.37
CA TYR A 58 -10.93 -13.16 -14.58
C TYR A 58 -10.61 -11.69 -14.27
N GLN A 59 -9.36 -11.41 -13.89
CA GLN A 59 -8.90 -10.03 -13.75
C GLN A 59 -8.83 -9.42 -15.16
N ILE A 60 -9.54 -8.29 -15.31
CA ILE A 60 -9.77 -7.53 -16.53
C ILE A 60 -8.46 -6.95 -17.05
#